data_AF-A0A376LGS4-F1
#
_entry.id   AF-A0A376LGS4-F1
#
_cell.length_a   1.000
_cell.length_b   1.000
_cell.length_c   1.000
_cell.angle_alpha   90.00
_cell.angle_beta   90.00
_cell.angle_gamma   90.00
#
_symmetry.space_group_name_H-M   'P 1'
#
loop_
_entity.id
_entity.type
_entity.pdbx_description
1 polymer ?
#
loop_
_entity_poly.entity_id
_entity_poly.type
_entity_poly.pdbx_seq_one_letter_code
_entity_poly.pdbx_strand_id
1 'polypeptide(L)' 'MIIGNIHNLQPWLPQELRQAIEHIKAHVTAETPKGKHDIERQSSVFILSRKI' A
#
# COMPACT_ATOMS: atom_id res chain seq x y z
N MET A 1 -0.48 16.71 3.25
CA MET A 1 -1.04 15.51 3.91
C MET A 1 -2.21 15.01 3.08
N ILE A 2 -2.22 13.73 2.69
CA ILE A 2 -3.30 13.10 1.91
C ILE A 2 -3.98 12.07 2.83
N ILE A 3 -5.31 12.10 2.92
CA ILE A 3 -6.11 11.13 3.70
C ILE A 3 -7.22 10.63 2.78
N GLY A 4 -7.50 9.32 2.81
CA GLY A 4 -8.52 8.71 1.96
C GLY A 4 -8.79 7.25 2.29
N ASN A 5 -9.79 6.66 1.64
CA ASN A 5 -10.16 5.26 1.77
C ASN A 5 -9.50 4.43 0.66
N ILE A 6 -8.70 3.43 1.03
CA ILE A 6 -8.01 2.53 0.08
C ILE A 6 -8.97 1.69 -0.79
N HIS A 7 -10.23 1.53 -0.37
CA HIS A 7 -11.28 0.86 -1.13
C HIS A 7 -12.00 1.79 -2.12
N ASN A 8 -11.81 3.11 -2.02
CA ASN A 8 -12.43 4.11 -2.90
C ASN A 8 -11.43 5.17 -3.36
N LEU A 9 -10.57 4.79 -4.30
CA LEU A 9 -9.49 5.65 -4.81
C LEU A 9 -10.06 6.81 -5.63
N GLN A 10 -9.62 8.02 -5.31
CA GLN A 10 -10.09 9.22 -5.97
C GLN A 10 -9.38 9.45 -7.32
N PRO A 11 -10.05 10.02 -8.33
CA PRO A 11 -9.46 10.25 -9.66
C PRO A 11 -8.22 11.16 -9.65
N TRP A 12 -8.13 12.07 -8.69
CA TRP A 12 -7.01 13.01 -8.53
C TRP A 12 -5.77 12.37 -7.86
N LEU A 13 -5.85 11.11 -7.40
CA LEU A 13 -4.73 10.46 -6.73
C LEU A 13 -3.57 10.20 -7.72
N PRO A 14 -2.32 10.54 -7.38
CA PRO A 14 -1.16 10.24 -8.22
C PRO A 14 -1.08 8.77 -8.61
N GLN A 15 -0.66 8.51 -9.86
CA GLN A 15 -0.64 7.16 -10.42
C GLN A 15 0.23 6.19 -9.62
N GLU A 16 1.41 6.64 -9.17
CA GLU A 16 2.32 5.83 -8.35
C GLU A 16 1.65 5.38 -7.05
N LEU A 17 0.94 6.29 -6.36
CA LEU A 17 0.20 5.96 -5.14
C LEU A 17 -0.96 5.00 -5.42
N ARG A 18 -1.69 5.17 -6.52
CA ARG A 18 -2.73 4.23 -6.94
C ARG A 18 -2.15 2.83 -7.15
N GLN A 19 -1.04 2.72 -7.88
CA GLN A 19 -0.39 1.43 -8.15
C GLN A 19 0.14 0.79 -6.87
N ALA A 20 0.75 1.56 -5.97
CA ALA A 20 1.21 1.07 -4.67
C ALA A 20 0.05 0.53 -3.82
N ILE A 21 -1.08 1.25 -3.76
CA ILE A 21 -2.26 0.80 -2.99
C ILE A 21 -2.86 -0.47 -3.61
N GLU A 22 -3.00 -0.55 -4.94
CA GLU A 22 -3.50 -1.76 -5.59
C GLU A 22 -2.55 -2.96 -5.39
N HIS A 23 -1.23 -2.74 -5.43
CA HIS A 23 -0.26 -3.78 -5.10
C HIS A 23 -0.45 -4.29 -3.67
N ILE A 24 -0.56 -3.39 -2.69
CA ILE A 24 -0.80 -3.74 -1.29
C ILE A 24 -2.09 -4.54 -1.14
N LYS A 25 -3.19 -4.12 -1.76
CA LYS A 25 -4.49 -4.83 -1.70
C LYS A 25 -4.41 -6.25 -2.26
N ALA A 26 -3.62 -6.46 -3.31
CA ALA A 26 -3.51 -7.76 -3.96
C ALA A 26 -2.56 -8.73 -3.22
N HIS A 27 -1.54 -8.22 -2.52
CA HIS A 27 -0.45 -9.05 -1.97
C HIS A 27 -0.39 -9.09 -0.44
N VAL A 28 -0.99 -8.12 0.26
CA VAL A 28 -1.01 -8.12 1.73
C VAL A 28 -2.23 -8.91 2.22
N THR A 29 -1.96 -10.00 2.93
CA THR A 29 -2.94 -10.88 3.55
C THR A 29 -2.74 -10.92 5.06
N ALA A 30 -3.60 -11.66 5.76
CA ALA A 30 -3.45 -11.88 7.20
C ALA A 30 -2.16 -12.65 7.56
N GLU A 31 -1.58 -13.37 6.60
CA GLU A 31 -0.37 -14.18 6.77
C GLU A 31 0.92 -13.42 6.41
N THR A 32 0.81 -12.23 5.81
CA THR A 32 1.98 -11.42 5.45
C THR A 32 2.79 -11.08 6.70
N PRO A 33 4.10 -11.39 6.74
CA PRO A 33 4.91 -11.13 7.91
C PRO A 33 5.04 -9.63 8.18
N LYS A 34 5.13 -9.26 9.45
CA LYS A 34 5.41 -7.87 9.84
C LYS A 34 6.82 -7.48 9.40
N GLY A 35 7.02 -6.22 9.07
CA GLY A 35 8.32 -5.71 8.67
C GLY A 35 8.26 -4.79 7.46
N LYS A 36 9.44 -4.50 6.90
CA LYS A 36 9.64 -3.71 5.69
C LYS A 36 9.49 -4.60 4.46
N HIS A 37 8.72 -4.16 3.48
CA HIS A 37 8.47 -4.87 2.22
C HIS A 37 8.68 -3.93 1.03
N ASP A 38 9.39 -4.41 0.02
CA ASP A 38 9.55 -3.70 -1.25
C ASP A 38 8.32 -3.93 -2.14
N ILE A 39 7.93 -2.90 -2.89
CA ILE A 39 6.86 -3.02 -3.90
C ILE A 39 7.53 -3.37 -5.23
N GLU A 40 7.32 -4.60 -5.71
CA GLU A 40 7.93 -5.05 -6.95
C GLU A 40 7.65 -4.08 -8.11
N ARG A 41 8.72 -3.70 -8.83
CA ARG A 41 8.70 -2.76 -9.97
C ARG A 41 8.48 -1.28 -9.62
N GLN A 42 8.54 -0.90 -8.34
CA GLN A 42 8.57 0.50 -7.89
C GLN A 42 9.73 0.74 -6.93
N SER A 43 10.26 1.97 -6.87
CA SER A 43 11.25 2.39 -5.86
C SER A 43 10.63 2.63 -4.48
N SER A 44 9.45 2.06 -4.22
CA SER A 44 8.60 2.33 -3.06
C SER A 44 8.62 1.16 -2.09
N VAL A 45 8.51 1.47 -0.80
CA VAL A 45 8.55 0.49 0.29
C VAL A 45 7.40 0.76 1.25
N PHE A 46 6.78 -0.28 1.78
CA PHE A 46 5.83 -0.16 2.90
C PHE A 46 6.30 -0.92 4.14
N ILE A 47 5.77 -0.54 5.31
CA ILE A 47 6.03 -1.20 6.59
C ILE A 47 4.71 -1.74 7.15
N LEU A 48 4.63 -3.05 7.35
CA LEU A 48 3.51 -3.69 8.01
C LEU A 48 3.79 -3.81 9.52
N SER A 49 2.95 -3.17 10.32
CA SER A 49 3.03 -3.20 11.78
C SER A 49 1.66 -3.50 12.38
N ARG A 50 1.64 -4.15 13.55
CA ARG A 50 0.41 -4.33 14.33
C ARG A 50 0.36 -3.24 15.38
N LYS A 51 -0.77 -2.55 15.47
CA LYS A 51 -1.04 -1.64 16.59
C LYS A 51 -1.28 -2.48 17.85
N ILE A 52 -0.53 -2.17 18.91
CA ILE A 52 -0.64 -2.78 20.24
C ILE A 52 -1.86 -2.19 20.94
#